data_AF-A0A839LFD2-F1
#
_entry.id   AF-A0A839LFD2-F1
#
_cell.length_a   1.000
_cell.length_b   1.000
_cell.length_c   1.000
_cell.angle_alpha   90.00
_cell.angle_beta   90.00
_cell.angle_gamma   90.00
#
_symmetry.space_group_name_H-M   'P 1'
#
loop_
_entity.id
_entity.type
_entity.pdbx_description
1 polymer ?
#
loop_
_entity_poly.entity_id
_entity_poly.type
_entity_poly.pdbx_seq_one_letter_code
_entity_poly.pdbx_strand_id
1 'polypeptide(L)'
;MQILETDRLRLRWFDDSDVPFILGLINEPSWKANIADPGVSTPEQARQWMRDRLLNRYWSQGHGFWCVERKEDGERLGLAGLIHREGLPEPDLGYGLAQRHWGRGYAREAATATLRYAHEVLGLRHLLATTAPHNDSSGRVLRDIGFQDLGLQQTEAHEGLSHVYEWRSPEPAGDDEQQLRALVQRFLGAFDNRAGRLPQLAALPHWLIPEARIVVRQGEALSSLSVREFIEPRADAFASGSLQDFHEWIEDLHIEHEGGLAQLRLHYAKAGRREGQAFAGRGHKLMQCVKTARGWKIAAVAWEDVTA
;
A
#
# COMPACT_ATOMS: atom_id res chain seq x y z
N MET A 1 -3.24 -9.99 -4.83
CA MET A 1 -3.42 -9.69 -3.40
C MET A 1 -4.48 -8.60 -3.25
N GLN A 2 -5.42 -8.75 -2.32
CA GLN A 2 -6.42 -7.72 -2.01
C GLN A 2 -5.84 -6.67 -1.06
N ILE A 3 -6.21 -5.40 -1.23
CA ILE A 3 -5.62 -4.26 -0.51
C ILE A 3 -6.59 -3.63 0.47
N LEU A 4 -7.80 -3.33 -0.01
CA LEU A 4 -8.85 -2.75 0.81
C LEU A 4 -10.22 -3.05 0.20
N GLU A 5 -11.26 -2.88 1.00
CA GLU A 5 -12.65 -2.91 0.55
C GLU A 5 -13.40 -1.67 1.02
N THR A 6 -14.47 -1.39 0.31
CA THR A 6 -15.52 -0.44 0.67
C THR A 6 -16.87 -1.17 0.64
N ASP A 7 -17.95 -0.40 0.75
CA ASP A 7 -19.31 -0.93 0.65
C ASP A 7 -19.54 -1.59 -0.71
N ARG A 8 -19.06 -0.99 -1.81
CA ARG A 8 -19.33 -1.46 -3.18
C ARG A 8 -18.09 -1.96 -3.92
N LEU A 9 -16.89 -1.63 -3.45
CA LEU A 9 -15.65 -1.83 -4.21
C LEU A 9 -14.66 -2.71 -3.45
N ARG A 10 -13.90 -3.47 -4.22
CA ARG A 10 -12.68 -4.14 -3.81
C ARG A 10 -11.52 -3.55 -4.59
N LEU A 11 -10.46 -3.16 -3.89
CA LEU A 11 -9.21 -2.75 -4.52
C LEU A 11 -8.18 -3.85 -4.33
N ARG A 12 -7.60 -4.32 -5.43
CA ARG A 12 -6.63 -5.43 -5.44
C ARG A 12 -5.50 -5.17 -6.42
N TRP A 13 -4.38 -5.84 -6.23
CA TRP A 13 -3.33 -5.88 -7.25
C TRP A 13 -3.89 -6.37 -8.59
N PHE A 14 -3.38 -5.77 -9.65
CA PHE A 14 -3.56 -6.29 -11.00
C PHE A 14 -2.86 -7.63 -11.17
N ASP A 15 -3.40 -8.46 -12.05
CA ASP A 15 -2.78 -9.69 -12.54
C ASP A 15 -2.98 -9.83 -14.06
N ASP A 16 -2.40 -10.89 -14.65
CA ASP A 16 -2.43 -11.13 -16.09
C ASP A 16 -3.85 -11.25 -16.66
N SER A 17 -4.86 -11.59 -15.85
CA SER A 17 -6.26 -11.64 -16.30
C SER A 17 -6.86 -10.27 -16.56
N ASP A 18 -6.24 -9.20 -16.04
CA ASP A 18 -6.72 -7.82 -16.21
C ASP A 18 -6.14 -7.14 -17.47
N VAL A 19 -5.24 -7.80 -18.21
CA VAL A 19 -4.62 -7.24 -19.44
C VAL A 19 -5.67 -6.78 -20.47
N PRO A 20 -6.72 -7.56 -20.80
CA PRO A 20 -7.74 -7.11 -21.75
C PRO A 20 -8.49 -5.86 -21.27
N PHE A 21 -8.77 -5.78 -19.97
CA PHE A 21 -9.42 -4.62 -19.37
C PHE A 21 -8.54 -3.37 -19.44
N ILE A 22 -7.26 -3.50 -19.08
CA ILE A 22 -6.30 -2.39 -19.12
C ILE A 22 -6.11 -1.88 -20.55
N LEU A 23 -5.96 -2.78 -21.53
CA LEU A 23 -5.83 -2.40 -22.94
C LEU A 23 -7.02 -1.54 -23.41
N GLY A 24 -8.24 -1.92 -23.00
CA GLY A 24 -9.45 -1.14 -23.29
C GLY A 24 -9.46 0.22 -22.58
N LEU A 25 -9.25 0.21 -21.26
CA LEU A 25 -9.31 1.41 -20.41
C LEU A 25 -8.35 2.50 -20.89
N ILE A 26 -7.09 2.16 -21.12
CA ILE A 26 -6.06 3.15 -21.46
C ILE A 26 -6.18 3.72 -22.89
N ASN A 27 -7.05 3.10 -23.71
CA ASN A 27 -7.33 3.56 -25.06
C ASN A 27 -8.67 4.31 -25.18
N GLU A 28 -9.43 4.46 -24.09
CA GLU A 28 -10.64 5.29 -24.13
C GLU A 28 -10.28 6.75 -24.45
N PRO A 29 -11.06 7.47 -25.28
CA PRO A 29 -10.83 8.89 -25.55
C PRO A 29 -10.76 9.73 -24.27
N SER A 30 -11.60 9.39 -23.28
CA SER A 30 -11.62 10.00 -21.94
C SER A 30 -10.31 9.79 -21.18
N TRP A 31 -9.69 8.61 -21.26
CA TRP A 31 -8.39 8.32 -20.64
C TRP A 31 -7.29 9.17 -21.29
N LYS A 32 -7.23 9.17 -22.61
CA LYS A 32 -6.22 9.92 -23.37
C LYS A 32 -6.30 11.42 -23.13
N ALA A 33 -7.52 11.96 -23.06
CA ALA A 33 -7.75 13.37 -22.78
C ALA A 33 -7.34 13.80 -21.37
N ASN A 34 -7.60 12.94 -20.36
CA ASN A 34 -7.45 13.31 -18.95
C ASN A 34 -6.15 12.84 -18.29
N ILE A 35 -5.48 11.82 -18.85
CA ILE A 35 -4.34 11.16 -18.23
C ILE A 35 -3.12 11.22 -19.15
N ALA A 36 -3.10 10.38 -20.20
CA ALA A 36 -2.08 10.35 -21.25
C ALA A 36 -2.44 9.29 -22.29
N ASP A 37 -1.96 9.45 -23.52
CA ASP A 37 -1.91 8.35 -24.49
C ASP A 37 -0.63 7.53 -24.28
N PRO A 38 -0.71 6.27 -23.82
CA PRO A 38 0.47 5.46 -23.59
C PRO A 38 1.05 4.85 -24.88
N GLY A 39 0.40 5.01 -26.04
CA GLY A 39 0.84 4.40 -27.29
C GLY A 39 0.76 2.87 -27.31
N VAL A 40 -0.11 2.29 -26.49
CA VAL A 40 -0.29 0.84 -26.31
C VAL A 40 -1.50 0.37 -27.13
N SER A 41 -1.30 -0.57 -28.05
CA SER A 41 -2.33 -1.05 -28.96
C SER A 41 -2.48 -2.58 -29.01
N THR A 42 -1.56 -3.35 -28.41
CA THR A 42 -1.64 -4.83 -28.38
C THR A 42 -1.71 -5.38 -26.96
N PRO A 43 -2.24 -6.61 -26.76
CA PRO A 43 -2.21 -7.29 -25.46
C PRO A 43 -0.80 -7.44 -24.88
N GLU A 44 0.21 -7.69 -25.71
CA GLU A 44 1.61 -7.81 -25.30
C GLU A 44 2.15 -6.48 -24.77
N GLN A 45 1.86 -5.39 -25.47
CA GLN A 45 2.23 -4.04 -25.03
C GLN A 45 1.49 -3.65 -23.75
N ALA A 46 0.20 -4.00 -23.62
CA ALA A 46 -0.57 -3.75 -22.40
C ALA A 46 -0.03 -4.54 -21.21
N ARG A 47 0.37 -5.80 -21.41
CA ARG A 47 1.05 -6.60 -20.37
C ARG A 47 2.36 -5.96 -19.95
N GLN A 48 3.17 -5.49 -20.90
CA GLN A 48 4.43 -4.78 -20.59
C GLN A 48 4.16 -3.49 -19.81
N TRP A 49 3.23 -2.67 -20.29
CA TRP A 49 2.83 -1.42 -19.64
C TRP A 49 2.34 -1.67 -18.22
N MET A 50 1.52 -2.70 -18.01
CA MET A 50 1.02 -3.08 -16.69
C MET A 50 2.15 -3.51 -15.76
N ARG A 51 3.12 -4.30 -16.24
CA ARG A 51 4.31 -4.67 -15.47
C ARG A 51 5.10 -3.44 -15.01
N ASP A 52 5.42 -2.56 -15.96
CA ASP A 52 6.31 -1.43 -15.71
C ASP A 52 5.66 -0.33 -14.87
N ARG A 53 4.39 -0.03 -15.15
CA ARG A 53 3.68 1.09 -14.50
C ARG A 53 2.99 0.70 -13.21
N LEU A 54 2.51 -0.55 -13.10
CA LEU A 54 1.66 -0.99 -11.99
C LEU A 54 2.38 -2.02 -11.12
N LEU A 55 2.73 -3.18 -11.67
CA LEU A 55 3.14 -4.35 -10.88
C LEU A 55 4.50 -4.17 -10.19
N ASN A 56 5.48 -3.59 -10.88
CA ASN A 56 6.83 -3.39 -10.32
C ASN A 56 6.82 -2.50 -9.06
N ARG A 57 5.82 -1.61 -8.92
CA ARG A 57 5.69 -0.69 -7.77
C ARG A 57 5.24 -1.40 -6.50
N TYR A 58 4.46 -2.48 -6.62
CA TYR A 58 3.93 -3.19 -5.46
C TYR A 58 5.03 -3.70 -4.54
N TRP A 59 6.09 -4.27 -5.11
CA TRP A 59 7.23 -4.78 -4.34
C TRP A 59 8.28 -3.72 -4.01
N SER A 60 8.42 -2.68 -4.83
CA SER A 60 9.44 -1.64 -4.61
C SER A 60 8.97 -0.50 -3.70
N GLN A 61 7.65 -0.25 -3.59
CA GLN A 61 7.08 0.87 -2.85
C GLN A 61 6.04 0.45 -1.79
N GLY A 62 5.51 -0.79 -1.88
CA GLY A 62 4.42 -1.29 -1.03
C GLY A 62 3.04 -0.69 -1.36
N HIS A 63 2.95 0.06 -2.44
CA HIS A 63 1.72 0.64 -2.97
C HIS A 63 1.88 0.94 -4.46
N GLY A 64 0.77 1.20 -5.12
CA GLY A 64 0.70 1.47 -6.55
C GLY A 64 -0.74 1.77 -6.93
N PHE A 65 -1.04 1.83 -8.22
CA PHE A 65 -2.43 1.75 -8.66
C PHE A 65 -2.94 0.32 -8.57
N TRP A 66 -4.13 0.18 -7.99
CA TRP A 66 -4.83 -1.09 -7.81
C TRP A 66 -6.03 -1.15 -8.75
N CYS A 67 -6.41 -2.36 -9.14
CA CYS A 67 -7.66 -2.61 -9.85
C CYS A 67 -8.83 -2.25 -8.94
N VAL A 68 -9.73 -1.41 -9.43
CA VAL A 68 -11.00 -1.11 -8.76
C VAL A 68 -12.05 -2.06 -9.33
N GLU A 69 -12.51 -2.99 -8.51
CA GLU A 69 -13.47 -4.03 -8.87
C GLU A 69 -14.78 -3.83 -8.10
N ARG A 70 -15.92 -4.00 -8.77
CA ARG A 70 -17.23 -3.94 -8.12
C ARG A 70 -17.54 -5.27 -7.43
N LYS A 71 -17.94 -5.22 -6.16
CA LYS A 71 -18.18 -6.43 -5.35
C LYS A 71 -19.36 -7.25 -5.83
N GLU A 72 -20.37 -6.62 -6.43
CA GLU A 72 -21.63 -7.27 -6.79
C GLU A 72 -21.48 -8.31 -7.90
N ASP A 73 -20.58 -8.08 -8.85
CA ASP A 73 -20.43 -8.90 -10.05
C ASP A 73 -18.98 -9.10 -10.53
N GLY A 74 -18.01 -8.52 -9.83
CA GLY A 74 -16.59 -8.62 -10.20
C GLY A 74 -16.20 -7.77 -11.42
N GLU A 75 -17.02 -6.81 -11.85
CA GLU A 75 -16.66 -5.93 -12.97
C GLU A 75 -15.49 -5.02 -12.61
N ARG A 76 -14.46 -4.99 -13.47
CA ARG A 76 -13.35 -4.03 -13.37
C ARG A 76 -13.84 -2.66 -13.83
N LEU A 77 -13.72 -1.67 -12.95
CA LEU A 77 -14.21 -0.31 -13.18
C LEU A 77 -13.11 0.66 -13.59
N GLY A 78 -11.88 0.38 -13.18
CA GLY A 78 -10.74 1.26 -13.42
C GLY A 78 -9.59 0.96 -12.48
N LEU A 79 -8.87 2.02 -12.14
CA LEU A 79 -7.79 1.98 -11.17
C LEU A 79 -7.84 3.17 -10.20
N ALA A 80 -7.31 2.94 -9.01
CA ALA A 80 -7.09 3.96 -7.99
C ALA A 80 -5.94 3.54 -7.09
N GLY A 81 -5.22 4.50 -6.53
CA GLY A 81 -4.09 4.19 -5.65
C GLY A 81 -3.12 5.35 -5.52
N LEU A 82 -1.90 4.99 -5.15
CA LEU A 82 -0.83 5.93 -4.84
C LEU A 82 0.37 5.60 -5.72
N ILE A 83 1.02 6.62 -6.27
CA ILE A 83 2.31 6.46 -6.93
C ILE A 83 3.23 7.60 -6.54
N HIS A 84 4.54 7.36 -6.56
CA HIS A 84 5.49 8.46 -6.53
C HIS A 84 5.92 8.78 -7.95
N ARG A 85 5.46 9.92 -8.47
CA ARG A 85 5.88 10.44 -9.77
C ARG A 85 7.25 11.08 -9.62
N GLU A 86 8.14 10.82 -10.57
CA GLU A 86 9.38 11.58 -10.67
C GLU A 86 9.02 13.06 -10.82
N GLY A 87 9.71 13.93 -10.07
CA GLY A 87 9.43 15.36 -10.05
C GLY A 87 8.36 15.84 -9.06
N LEU A 88 7.71 14.93 -8.31
CA LEU A 88 6.86 15.32 -7.17
C LEU A 88 7.53 14.97 -5.84
N PRO A 89 7.48 15.87 -4.84
CA PRO A 89 8.13 15.63 -3.55
C PRO A 89 7.44 14.55 -2.71
N GLU A 90 6.15 14.30 -2.98
CA GLU A 90 5.29 13.43 -2.16
C GLU A 90 4.59 12.37 -3.03
N PRO A 91 4.03 11.32 -2.42
CA PRO A 91 3.16 10.40 -3.13
C PRO A 91 1.91 11.10 -3.69
N ASP A 92 1.59 10.76 -4.93
CA ASP A 92 0.45 11.24 -5.72
C ASP A 92 -0.71 10.25 -5.64
N LEU A 93 -1.88 10.72 -5.19
CA LEU A 93 -3.13 9.98 -5.25
C LEU A 93 -3.76 10.18 -6.61
N GLY A 94 -3.94 9.07 -7.33
CA GLY A 94 -4.58 9.08 -8.65
C GLY A 94 -5.68 8.04 -8.77
N TYR A 95 -6.58 8.28 -9.72
CA TYR A 95 -7.62 7.35 -10.13
C TYR A 95 -8.03 7.60 -11.57
N GLY A 96 -8.52 6.55 -12.23
CA GLY A 96 -9.05 6.60 -13.59
C GLY A 96 -10.03 5.47 -13.81
N LEU A 97 -11.30 5.80 -14.07
CA LEU A 97 -12.37 4.83 -14.28
C LEU A 97 -12.82 4.83 -15.74
N ALA A 98 -13.26 3.68 -16.24
CA ALA A 98 -13.88 3.57 -17.55
C ALA A 98 -15.14 4.47 -17.62
N GLN A 99 -15.32 5.16 -18.74
CA GLN A 99 -16.30 6.24 -18.88
C GLN A 99 -17.73 5.78 -18.56
N ARG A 100 -18.06 4.52 -18.90
CA ARG A 100 -19.38 3.90 -18.63
C ARG A 100 -19.75 3.82 -17.14
N HIS A 101 -18.81 4.00 -16.23
CA HIS A 101 -19.03 3.96 -14.78
C HIS A 101 -19.05 5.33 -14.10
N TRP A 102 -18.89 6.41 -14.86
CA TRP A 102 -18.92 7.77 -14.32
C TRP A 102 -20.30 8.17 -13.80
N GLY A 103 -20.36 9.18 -12.95
CA GLY A 103 -21.61 9.67 -12.35
C GLY A 103 -22.22 8.78 -11.26
N ARG A 104 -21.61 7.62 -10.95
CA ARG A 104 -22.09 6.66 -9.94
C ARG A 104 -21.41 6.75 -8.57
N GLY A 105 -20.51 7.73 -8.42
CA GLY A 105 -19.75 7.98 -7.18
C GLY A 105 -18.56 7.05 -6.93
N TYR A 106 -18.26 6.10 -7.82
CA TYR A 106 -17.17 5.14 -7.63
C TYR A 106 -15.79 5.79 -7.52
N ALA A 107 -15.51 6.85 -8.26
CA ALA A 107 -14.23 7.56 -8.17
C ALA A 107 -14.03 8.16 -6.77
N ARG A 108 -15.06 8.83 -6.23
CA ARG A 108 -15.01 9.39 -4.87
C ARG A 108 -14.86 8.29 -3.83
N GLU A 109 -15.61 7.19 -3.94
CA GLU A 109 -15.51 6.06 -3.00
C GLU A 109 -14.11 5.44 -3.00
N ALA A 110 -13.56 5.13 -4.18
CA ALA A 110 -12.22 4.58 -4.32
C ALA A 110 -11.14 5.56 -3.81
N ALA A 111 -11.23 6.85 -4.17
CA ALA A 111 -10.27 7.86 -3.74
C ALA A 111 -10.32 8.09 -2.22
N THR A 112 -11.51 8.12 -1.62
CA THR A 112 -11.69 8.23 -0.16
C THR A 112 -11.05 7.04 0.55
N ALA A 113 -11.29 5.82 0.06
CA ALA A 113 -10.72 4.62 0.64
C ALA A 113 -9.19 4.55 0.49
N THR A 114 -8.67 4.98 -0.66
CA THR A 114 -7.22 5.10 -0.90
C THR A 114 -6.59 6.13 0.04
N LEU A 115 -7.21 7.30 0.23
CA LEU A 115 -6.73 8.32 1.16
C LEU A 115 -6.68 7.78 2.60
N ARG A 116 -7.76 7.11 3.02
CA ARG A 116 -7.82 6.44 4.32
C ARG A 116 -6.71 5.41 4.48
N TYR A 117 -6.51 4.55 3.47
CA TYR A 117 -5.43 3.56 3.47
C TYR A 117 -4.04 4.21 3.55
N ALA A 118 -3.81 5.29 2.79
CA ALA A 118 -2.57 6.04 2.84
C ALA A 118 -2.26 6.54 4.26
N HIS A 119 -3.27 7.09 4.93
CA HIS A 119 -3.12 7.65 6.26
C HIS A 119 -3.02 6.57 7.35
N GLU A 120 -4.01 5.68 7.42
CA GLU A 120 -4.17 4.73 8.53
C GLU A 120 -3.24 3.53 8.41
N VAL A 121 -3.06 3.00 7.19
CA VAL A 121 -2.21 1.82 6.96
C VAL A 121 -0.78 2.27 6.68
N LEU A 122 -0.54 3.04 5.61
CA LEU A 122 0.83 3.39 5.23
C LEU A 122 1.47 4.40 6.19
N GLY A 123 0.67 5.24 6.85
CA GLY A 123 1.17 6.29 7.73
C GLY A 123 1.60 7.57 7.02
N LEU A 124 1.16 7.74 5.77
CA LEU A 124 1.44 8.94 4.99
C LEU A 124 0.63 10.11 5.54
N ARG A 125 1.31 11.24 5.76
CA ARG A 125 0.70 12.47 6.32
C ARG A 125 0.62 13.61 5.32
N HIS A 126 1.20 13.44 4.14
CA HIS A 126 1.17 14.43 3.07
C HIS A 126 1.04 13.67 1.75
N LEU A 127 0.07 14.09 0.94
CA LEU A 127 -0.19 13.54 -0.38
C LEU A 127 -0.40 14.68 -1.35
N LEU A 128 0.02 14.46 -2.58
CA LEU A 128 -0.35 15.30 -3.71
C LEU A 128 -1.41 14.60 -4.56
N ALA A 129 -2.06 15.37 -5.41
CA ALA A 129 -2.84 14.87 -6.52
C ALA A 129 -2.75 15.87 -7.67
N THR A 130 -2.68 15.40 -8.91
CA THR A 130 -2.69 16.26 -10.09
C THR A 130 -3.86 15.97 -11.02
N THR A 131 -4.37 17.00 -11.69
CA THR A 131 -5.38 16.85 -12.74
C THR A 131 -5.04 17.71 -13.95
N ALA A 132 -5.44 17.26 -15.14
CA ALA A 132 -5.41 18.10 -16.33
C ALA A 132 -6.21 19.40 -16.09
N PRO A 133 -5.81 20.56 -16.68
CA PRO A 133 -6.45 21.86 -16.45
C PRO A 133 -7.96 21.88 -16.71
N HIS A 134 -8.43 21.06 -17.66
CA HIS A 134 -9.83 20.99 -18.07
C HIS A 134 -10.64 19.93 -17.32
N ASN A 135 -10.03 19.16 -16.41
CA ASN A 135 -10.68 18.04 -15.73
C ASN A 135 -11.29 18.45 -14.37
N ASP A 136 -12.29 19.35 -14.44
CA ASP A 136 -13.00 19.85 -13.27
C ASP A 136 -13.66 18.74 -12.44
N SER A 137 -14.06 17.66 -13.10
CA SER A 137 -14.72 16.51 -12.45
C SER A 137 -13.80 15.80 -11.46
N SER A 138 -12.52 15.62 -11.81
CA SER A 138 -11.50 15.05 -10.94
C SER A 138 -11.15 16.00 -9.80
N GLY A 139 -10.97 17.30 -10.12
CA GLY A 139 -10.72 18.33 -9.12
C GLY A 139 -11.82 18.42 -8.07
N ARG A 140 -13.09 18.26 -8.47
CA ARG A 140 -14.22 18.21 -7.54
C ARG A 140 -14.11 17.04 -6.57
N VAL A 141 -13.83 15.84 -7.07
CA VAL A 141 -13.66 14.65 -6.21
C VAL A 141 -12.52 14.86 -5.20
N LEU A 142 -11.38 15.43 -5.61
CA LEU A 142 -10.26 15.72 -4.72
C LEU A 142 -10.66 16.70 -3.60
N ARG A 143 -11.32 17.81 -3.93
CA ARG A 143 -11.82 18.77 -2.94
C ARG A 143 -12.82 18.13 -1.98
N ASP A 144 -13.72 17.28 -2.49
CA ASP A 144 -14.74 16.61 -1.68
C ASP A 144 -14.15 15.64 -0.65
N ILE A 145 -12.95 15.08 -0.91
CA ILE A 145 -12.26 14.19 0.03
C ILE A 145 -11.21 14.92 0.89
N GLY A 146 -11.20 16.26 0.83
CA GLY A 146 -10.40 17.11 1.72
C GLY A 146 -9.06 17.56 1.18
N PHE A 147 -8.76 17.39 -0.12
CA PHE A 147 -7.60 18.02 -0.73
C PHE A 147 -7.83 19.53 -0.94
N GLN A 148 -6.79 20.32 -0.72
CA GLN A 148 -6.74 21.75 -0.98
C GLN A 148 -6.19 21.98 -2.40
N ASP A 149 -6.83 22.89 -3.13
CA ASP A 149 -6.42 23.28 -4.49
C ASP A 149 -5.29 24.32 -4.41
N LEU A 150 -4.11 23.97 -4.93
CA LEU A 150 -2.95 24.84 -5.01
C LEU A 150 -2.85 25.58 -6.35
N GLY A 151 -3.88 25.47 -7.20
CA GLY A 151 -3.98 26.14 -8.48
C GLY A 151 -3.21 25.45 -9.60
N LEU A 152 -3.15 26.14 -10.75
CA LEU A 152 -2.42 25.69 -11.94
C LEU A 152 -0.91 25.90 -11.75
N GLN A 153 -0.14 24.82 -11.89
CA GLN A 153 1.31 24.85 -11.76
C GLN A 153 1.95 24.02 -12.88
N GLN A 154 3.15 24.41 -13.27
CA GLN A 154 4.02 23.53 -14.04
C GLN A 154 4.78 22.63 -13.06
N THR A 155 4.66 21.32 -13.25
CA THR A 155 5.36 20.32 -12.43
C THR A 155 6.36 19.57 -13.29
N GLU A 156 7.44 19.06 -12.71
CA GLU A 156 8.36 18.18 -13.44
C GLU A 156 7.72 16.84 -13.85
N ALA A 157 6.61 16.45 -13.19
CA ALA A 157 5.92 15.19 -13.44
C ALA A 157 5.02 15.17 -14.68
N HIS A 158 4.67 16.33 -15.25
CA HIS A 158 3.73 16.46 -16.35
C HIS A 158 4.20 17.52 -17.35
N GLU A 159 4.03 17.24 -18.65
CA GLU A 159 4.19 18.26 -19.68
C GLU A 159 3.05 19.27 -19.61
N GLY A 160 3.38 20.56 -19.53
CA GLY A 160 2.41 21.65 -19.44
C GLY A 160 1.91 21.91 -18.01
N LEU A 161 0.79 22.64 -17.91
CA LEU A 161 0.18 23.00 -16.64
C LEU A 161 -0.72 21.87 -16.13
N SER A 162 -0.71 21.64 -14.83
CA SER A 162 -1.66 20.78 -14.12
C SER A 162 -2.26 21.56 -12.95
N HIS A 163 -3.52 21.27 -12.60
CA HIS A 163 -3.99 21.65 -11.27
C HIS A 163 -3.31 20.73 -10.25
N VAL A 164 -2.73 21.33 -9.22
CA VAL A 164 -2.06 20.61 -8.13
C VAL A 164 -2.91 20.73 -6.89
N TYR A 165 -3.09 19.61 -6.20
CA TYR A 165 -3.82 19.53 -4.96
C TYR A 165 -2.93 18.92 -3.88
N GLU A 166 -3.08 19.37 -2.64
CA GLU A 166 -2.42 18.74 -1.49
C GLU A 166 -3.43 18.29 -0.44
N TRP A 167 -3.12 17.18 0.22
CA TRP A 167 -3.78 16.77 1.44
C TRP A 167 -2.74 16.59 2.53
N ARG A 168 -3.01 17.16 3.71
CA ARG A 168 -2.18 17.02 4.90
C ARG A 168 -3.01 16.39 6.01
N SER A 169 -2.40 15.44 6.72
CA SER A 169 -2.99 14.89 7.92
C SER A 169 -3.23 16.03 8.93
N PRO A 170 -4.41 16.07 9.59
CA PRO A 170 -4.68 17.05 10.63
C PRO A 170 -3.77 16.85 11.87
N GLU A 171 -3.20 15.66 12.02
CA GLU A 171 -2.29 15.34 13.11
C GLU A 171 -0.82 15.54 12.68
N PRO A 172 -0.01 16.29 13.44
CA PRO A 172 1.40 16.44 13.15
C PRO A 172 2.11 15.09 13.20
N ALA A 173 3.27 15.01 12.54
CA ALA A 173 4.17 13.88 12.76
C ALA A 173 4.60 13.86 14.23
N GLY A 174 4.55 12.68 14.85
CA GLY A 174 5.14 12.48 16.17
C GLY A 174 6.66 12.62 16.14
N ASP A 175 7.29 12.62 17.31
CA ASP A 175 8.74 12.51 17.41
C ASP A 175 9.25 11.16 16.87
N ASP A 176 10.57 10.98 16.84
CA ASP A 176 11.19 9.76 16.29
C ASP A 176 10.79 8.50 17.06
N GLU A 177 10.65 8.57 18.38
CA GLU A 177 10.23 7.43 19.17
C GLU A 177 8.78 7.04 18.86
N GLN A 178 7.88 8.02 18.75
CA GLN A 178 6.48 7.82 18.37
C GLN A 178 6.36 7.23 16.95
N GLN A 179 7.16 7.71 16.00
CA GLN A 179 7.18 7.17 14.63
C GLN A 179 7.70 5.73 14.59
N LEU A 180 8.78 5.42 15.31
CA LEU A 180 9.33 4.07 15.42
C LEU A 180 8.34 3.10 16.08
N ARG A 181 7.65 3.53 17.14
CA ARG A 181 6.60 2.75 17.80
C ARG A 181 5.44 2.45 16.85
N ALA A 182 4.98 3.45 16.10
CA ALA A 182 3.93 3.27 15.09
C ALA A 182 4.38 2.33 13.96
N LEU A 183 5.65 2.40 13.53
CA LEU A 183 6.22 1.51 12.53
C LEU A 183 6.19 0.04 12.97
N VAL A 184 6.58 -0.25 14.22
CA VAL A 184 6.50 -1.62 14.78
C VAL A 184 5.06 -2.08 14.91
N GLN A 185 4.17 -1.23 15.40
CA GLN A 185 2.74 -1.56 15.53
C GLN A 185 2.12 -1.92 14.16
N ARG A 186 2.43 -1.15 13.11
CA ARG A 186 2.00 -1.46 11.74
C ARG A 186 2.59 -2.77 11.24
N PHE A 187 3.88 -3.01 11.47
CA PHE A 187 4.54 -4.25 11.07
C PHE A 187 3.87 -5.48 11.71
N LEU A 188 3.61 -5.48 13.02
CA LEU A 188 2.93 -6.59 13.70
C LEU A 188 1.45 -6.71 13.30
N GLY A 189 0.78 -5.56 13.17
CA GLY A 189 -0.62 -5.48 12.74
C GLY A 189 -0.85 -5.91 11.30
N ALA A 190 0.20 -5.97 10.47
CA ALA A 190 0.14 -6.40 9.07
C ALA A 190 -0.48 -7.79 8.88
N PHE A 191 -0.38 -8.61 9.91
CA PHE A 191 -0.84 -9.99 9.90
C PHE A 191 -2.19 -10.18 10.59
N ASP A 192 -2.76 -9.14 11.22
CA ASP A 192 -4.04 -9.25 11.94
C ASP A 192 -5.18 -9.56 10.96
N ASN A 193 -5.78 -10.74 11.12
CA ASN A 193 -6.93 -11.17 10.33
C ASN A 193 -8.12 -11.61 11.21
N ARG A 194 -8.12 -11.20 12.48
CA ARG A 194 -9.25 -11.45 13.38
C ARG A 194 -10.52 -10.82 12.87
N ALA A 195 -11.66 -11.45 13.18
CA ALA A 195 -12.99 -10.96 12.82
C ALA A 195 -13.14 -10.63 11.32
N GLY A 196 -12.46 -11.39 10.45
CA GLY A 196 -12.51 -11.22 9.00
C GLY A 196 -11.76 -9.98 8.49
N ARG A 197 -10.89 -9.36 9.30
CA ARG A 197 -10.01 -8.28 8.83
C ARG A 197 -9.12 -8.77 7.70
N LEU A 198 -8.92 -7.89 6.71
CA LEU A 198 -7.97 -8.12 5.64
C LEU A 198 -6.55 -7.85 6.15
N PRO A 199 -5.63 -8.83 6.08
CA PRO A 199 -4.22 -8.62 6.41
C PRO A 199 -3.60 -7.55 5.51
N GLN A 200 -2.76 -6.69 6.08
CA GLN A 200 -2.08 -5.60 5.37
C GLN A 200 -0.71 -6.02 4.81
N LEU A 201 -0.59 -7.27 4.34
CA LEU A 201 0.69 -7.80 3.83
C LEU A 201 1.25 -7.00 2.65
N ALA A 202 0.39 -6.46 1.80
CA ALA A 202 0.80 -5.64 0.65
C ALA A 202 1.49 -4.35 1.07
N ALA A 203 1.28 -3.87 2.30
CA ALA A 203 1.91 -2.67 2.84
C ALA A 203 3.32 -2.93 3.39
N LEU A 204 3.72 -4.18 3.62
CA LEU A 204 5.05 -4.49 4.19
C LEU A 204 6.20 -3.89 3.35
N PRO A 205 6.22 -3.97 2.01
CA PRO A 205 7.28 -3.32 1.22
C PRO A 205 7.29 -1.78 1.33
N HIS A 206 6.26 -1.17 1.91
CA HIS A 206 6.28 0.26 2.25
C HIS A 206 7.10 0.50 3.52
N TRP A 207 7.05 -0.39 4.51
CA TRP A 207 7.69 -0.21 5.81
C TRP A 207 9.10 -0.78 5.88
N LEU A 208 9.45 -1.69 4.96
CA LEU A 208 10.79 -2.26 4.82
C LEU A 208 11.52 -1.61 3.65
N ILE A 209 12.85 -1.45 3.76
CA ILE A 209 13.66 -1.14 2.57
C ILE A 209 13.70 -2.36 1.63
N PRO A 210 13.90 -2.19 0.31
CA PRO A 210 13.90 -3.31 -0.65
C PRO A 210 14.91 -4.41 -0.29
N GLU A 211 16.06 -4.03 0.26
CA GLU A 211 17.16 -4.92 0.64
C GLU A 211 16.97 -5.57 2.02
N ALA A 212 15.86 -5.29 2.71
CA ALA A 212 15.68 -5.75 4.08
C ALA A 212 15.74 -7.27 4.20
N ARG A 213 16.42 -7.74 5.25
CA ARG A 213 16.54 -9.16 5.56
C ARG A 213 15.70 -9.53 6.77
N ILE A 214 15.00 -10.65 6.63
CA ILE A 214 14.13 -11.21 7.64
C ILE A 214 14.70 -12.56 8.07
N VAL A 215 15.23 -12.60 9.28
CA VAL A 215 15.91 -13.77 9.84
C VAL A 215 15.03 -14.43 10.89
N VAL A 216 14.84 -15.73 10.74
CA VAL A 216 14.03 -16.54 11.65
C VAL A 216 14.91 -17.62 12.24
N ARG A 217 14.98 -17.68 13.57
CA ARG A 217 15.64 -18.79 14.28
C ARG A 217 14.57 -19.70 14.90
N GLN A 218 14.71 -21.00 14.65
CA GLN A 218 13.83 -22.05 15.18
C GLN A 218 14.70 -23.15 15.77
N GLY A 219 14.95 -23.09 17.08
CA GLY A 219 15.96 -23.95 17.72
C GLY A 219 17.34 -23.71 17.11
N GLU A 220 17.96 -24.75 16.54
CA GLU A 220 19.24 -24.63 15.84
C GLU A 220 19.10 -24.22 14.37
N ALA A 221 17.90 -24.28 13.79
CA ALA A 221 17.66 -23.92 12.40
C ALA A 221 17.60 -22.40 12.20
N LEU A 222 18.19 -21.94 11.09
CA LEU A 222 18.21 -20.53 10.69
C LEU A 222 17.64 -20.39 9.27
N SER A 223 16.74 -19.43 9.08
CA SER A 223 16.25 -19.03 7.76
C SER A 223 16.50 -17.54 7.56
N SER A 224 16.96 -17.15 6.37
CA SER A 224 17.12 -15.76 5.96
C SER A 224 16.28 -15.53 4.71
N LEU A 225 15.30 -14.65 4.82
CA LEU A 225 14.30 -14.38 3.78
C LEU A 225 14.42 -12.94 3.29
N SER A 226 14.16 -12.75 2.00
CA SER A 226 13.80 -11.44 1.46
C SER A 226 12.40 -11.04 1.93
N VAL A 227 12.06 -9.76 1.76
CA VAL A 227 10.70 -9.24 2.01
C VAL A 227 9.64 -10.06 1.25
N ARG A 228 9.93 -10.42 0.00
CA ARG A 228 9.02 -11.20 -0.85
C ARG A 228 8.83 -12.63 -0.35
N GLU A 229 9.91 -13.35 -0.10
CA GLU A 229 9.89 -14.73 0.43
C GLU A 229 9.24 -14.83 1.81
N PHE A 230 9.25 -13.73 2.57
CA PHE A 230 8.52 -13.63 3.83
C PHE A 230 7.01 -13.41 3.62
N ILE A 231 6.59 -12.62 2.63
CA ILE A 231 5.19 -12.25 2.40
C ILE A 231 4.40 -13.35 1.68
N GLU A 232 4.93 -13.91 0.60
CA GLU A 232 4.18 -14.80 -0.30
C GLU A 232 3.56 -16.01 0.43
N PRO A 233 4.32 -16.80 1.23
CA PRO A 233 3.75 -17.95 1.93
C PRO A 233 2.65 -17.58 2.94
N ARG A 234 2.72 -16.36 3.51
CA ARG A 234 1.71 -15.86 4.46
C ARG A 234 0.46 -15.39 3.74
N ALA A 235 0.62 -14.77 2.57
CA ALA A 235 -0.52 -14.41 1.73
C ALA A 235 -1.30 -15.67 1.32
N ASP A 236 -0.61 -16.74 0.94
CA ASP A 236 -1.24 -18.03 0.61
C ASP A 236 -1.93 -18.66 1.82
N ALA A 237 -1.31 -18.59 3.00
CA ALA A 237 -1.89 -19.12 4.23
C ALA A 237 -3.19 -18.39 4.63
N PHE A 238 -3.23 -17.06 4.47
CA PHE A 238 -4.44 -16.29 4.71
C PHE A 238 -5.50 -16.55 3.64
N ALA A 239 -5.13 -16.61 2.36
CA ALA A 239 -6.06 -16.83 1.27
C ALA A 239 -6.70 -18.24 1.31
N SER A 240 -5.94 -19.26 1.71
CA SER A 240 -6.44 -20.63 1.88
C SER A 240 -7.23 -20.86 3.16
N GLY A 241 -7.21 -19.89 4.09
CA GLY A 241 -7.78 -20.05 5.43
C GLY A 241 -7.00 -21.01 6.32
N SER A 242 -5.76 -21.38 5.95
CA SER A 242 -4.90 -22.21 6.82
C SER A 242 -4.40 -21.45 8.03
N LEU A 243 -4.36 -20.11 7.97
CA LEU A 243 -4.06 -19.22 9.10
C LEU A 243 -5.24 -18.26 9.35
N GLN A 244 -5.91 -18.41 10.49
CA GLN A 244 -7.12 -17.64 10.86
C GLN A 244 -6.96 -17.04 12.25
N ASP A 245 -7.70 -15.96 12.52
CA ASP A 245 -7.69 -15.23 13.80
C ASP A 245 -6.29 -14.90 14.33
N PHE A 246 -5.32 -14.81 13.43
CA PHE A 246 -3.94 -14.50 13.74
C PHE A 246 -3.82 -13.04 14.15
N HIS A 247 -3.06 -12.81 15.20
CA HIS A 247 -2.60 -11.49 15.60
C HIS A 247 -1.34 -11.62 16.45
N GLU A 248 -0.55 -10.56 16.44
CA GLU A 248 0.69 -10.43 17.20
C GLU A 248 0.68 -9.07 17.89
N TRP A 249 1.05 -9.03 19.17
CA TRP A 249 1.06 -7.81 19.98
C TRP A 249 2.32 -7.70 20.82
N ILE A 250 2.63 -6.46 21.16
CA ILE A 250 3.80 -6.08 21.96
C ILE A 250 3.47 -6.33 23.43
N GLU A 251 4.32 -7.10 24.12
CA GLU A 251 4.32 -7.20 25.59
C GLU A 251 5.34 -6.23 26.20
N ASP A 252 6.49 -6.05 25.54
CA ASP A 252 7.53 -5.08 25.91
C ASP A 252 8.23 -4.53 24.66
N LEU A 253 8.60 -3.25 24.66
CA LEU A 253 9.32 -2.60 23.56
C LEU A 253 10.31 -1.57 24.09
N HIS A 254 11.58 -1.81 23.79
CA HIS A 254 12.68 -0.89 24.02
C HIS A 254 13.18 -0.32 22.68
N ILE A 255 13.32 1.00 22.61
CA ILE A 255 13.76 1.73 21.42
C ILE A 255 15.02 2.50 21.77
N GLU A 256 16.07 2.34 20.96
CA GLU A 256 17.28 3.17 21.00
C GLU A 256 17.45 3.79 19.62
N HIS A 257 17.67 5.10 19.55
CA HIS A 257 17.91 5.78 18.28
C HIS A 257 18.95 6.89 18.43
N GLU A 258 19.75 7.08 17.38
CA GLU A 258 20.73 8.16 17.27
C GLU A 258 20.78 8.64 15.82
N GLY A 259 20.50 9.93 15.62
CA GLY A 259 20.36 10.51 14.29
C GLY A 259 19.32 9.75 13.44
N GLY A 260 19.76 9.22 12.30
CA GLY A 260 18.91 8.46 11.38
C GLY A 260 18.94 6.94 11.56
N LEU A 261 19.45 6.44 12.69
CA LEU A 261 19.57 5.00 12.97
C LEU A 261 18.80 4.63 14.24
N ALA A 262 18.16 3.47 14.24
CA ALA A 262 17.48 2.95 15.42
C ALA A 262 17.60 1.43 15.57
N GLN A 263 17.65 0.96 16.81
CA GLN A 263 17.54 -0.44 17.20
C GLN A 263 16.34 -0.63 18.12
N LEU A 264 15.55 -1.65 17.84
CA LEU A 264 14.35 -1.95 18.61
C LEU A 264 14.44 -3.38 19.10
N ARG A 265 14.16 -3.56 20.39
CA ARG A 265 14.05 -4.87 21.05
C ARG A 265 12.63 -5.00 21.54
N LEU A 266 11.92 -6.04 21.12
CA LEU A 266 10.56 -6.28 21.57
C LEU A 266 10.36 -7.72 22.04
N HIS A 267 9.59 -7.86 23.11
CA HIS A 267 8.93 -9.11 23.46
C HIS A 267 7.51 -9.05 22.91
N TYR A 268 7.10 -10.12 22.26
CA TYR A 268 5.78 -10.21 21.65
C TYR A 268 5.08 -11.48 22.08
N ALA A 269 3.76 -11.42 22.05
CA ALA A 269 2.90 -12.57 22.09
C ALA A 269 2.07 -12.64 20.80
N LYS A 270 1.69 -13.85 20.43
CA LYS A 270 0.87 -14.12 19.25
C LYS A 270 -0.14 -15.20 19.56
N ALA A 271 -1.27 -15.15 18.86
CA ALA A 271 -2.27 -16.20 18.91
C ALA A 271 -3.02 -16.27 17.58
N GLY A 272 -3.58 -17.43 17.29
CA GLY A 272 -4.41 -17.66 16.13
C GLY A 272 -4.81 -19.12 16.00
N ARG A 273 -5.29 -19.48 14.81
CA ARG A 273 -5.62 -20.85 14.42
C ARG A 273 -4.79 -21.23 13.19
N ARG A 274 -4.10 -22.36 13.27
CA ARG A 274 -3.39 -22.96 12.14
C ARG A 274 -4.06 -24.29 11.82
N GLU A 275 -4.55 -24.42 10.59
CA GLU A 275 -5.28 -25.62 10.14
C GLU A 275 -6.45 -25.97 11.10
N GLY A 276 -7.15 -24.93 11.59
CA GLY A 276 -8.25 -25.05 12.54
C GLY A 276 -7.84 -25.19 14.01
N GLN A 277 -6.60 -25.57 14.31
CA GLN A 277 -6.10 -25.75 15.68
C GLN A 277 -5.62 -24.43 16.29
N ALA A 278 -6.11 -24.13 17.49
CA ALA A 278 -5.68 -22.93 18.21
C ALA A 278 -4.22 -23.05 18.66
N PHE A 279 -3.47 -21.97 18.51
CA PHE A 279 -2.11 -21.86 19.04
C PHE A 279 -1.90 -20.49 19.68
N ALA A 280 -0.98 -20.45 20.64
CA ALA A 280 -0.45 -19.23 21.20
C ALA A 280 1.06 -19.38 21.35
N GLY A 281 1.79 -18.28 21.31
CA GLY A 281 3.23 -18.28 21.46
C GLY A 281 3.75 -16.93 21.92
N ARG A 282 4.97 -16.94 22.43
CA ARG A 282 5.73 -15.74 22.74
C ARG A 282 7.07 -15.80 22.03
N GLY A 283 7.69 -14.65 21.86
CA GLY A 283 9.00 -14.56 21.25
C GLY A 283 9.65 -13.22 21.52
N HIS A 284 10.87 -13.09 21.03
CA HIS A 284 11.56 -11.83 20.99
C HIS A 284 12.00 -11.50 19.58
N LYS A 285 12.04 -10.21 19.28
CA LYS A 285 12.36 -9.71 17.96
C LYS A 285 13.28 -8.51 18.08
N LEU A 286 14.31 -8.50 17.25
CA LEU A 286 15.26 -7.42 17.10
C LEU A 286 15.02 -6.78 15.74
N MET A 287 14.88 -5.47 15.70
CA MET A 287 14.73 -4.72 14.46
C MET A 287 15.82 -3.65 14.37
N GLN A 288 16.38 -3.48 13.17
CA GLN A 288 17.17 -2.33 12.81
C GLN A 288 16.35 -1.45 11.89
N CYS A 289 16.30 -0.16 12.19
CA CYS A 289 15.56 0.82 11.41
C CYS A 289 16.48 1.97 10.96
N VAL A 290 16.17 2.52 9.79
CA VAL A 290 16.88 3.65 9.19
C VAL A 290 15.88 4.73 8.81
N LYS A 291 16.22 5.98 9.08
CA LYS A 291 15.43 7.15 8.68
C LYS A 291 15.75 7.49 7.24
N THR A 292 14.73 7.49 6.39
CA THR A 292 14.82 7.89 4.99
C THR A 292 14.15 9.25 4.79
N ALA A 293 14.27 9.82 3.58
CA ALA A 293 13.44 10.97 3.19
C ALA A 293 11.93 10.70 3.31
N ARG A 294 11.52 9.43 3.36
CA ARG A 294 10.13 8.97 3.46
C ARG A 294 9.79 8.41 4.85
N GLY A 295 10.52 8.86 5.87
CA GLY A 295 10.38 8.41 7.26
C GLY A 295 11.18 7.15 7.58
N TRP A 296 10.96 6.64 8.79
CA TRP A 296 11.60 5.43 9.29
C TRP A 296 11.18 4.17 8.52
N LYS A 297 12.17 3.34 8.17
CA LYS A 297 11.99 2.05 7.51
C LYS A 297 12.77 0.97 8.25
N ILE A 298 12.29 -0.25 8.19
CA ILE A 298 12.94 -1.43 8.73
C ILE A 298 14.00 -1.93 7.73
N ALA A 299 15.25 -2.01 8.18
CA ALA A 299 16.38 -2.51 7.40
C ALA A 299 16.66 -3.99 7.66
N ALA A 300 16.41 -4.47 8.88
CA ALA A 300 16.52 -5.88 9.22
C ALA A 300 15.58 -6.24 10.36
N VAL A 301 15.10 -7.48 10.35
CA VAL A 301 14.34 -8.07 11.45
C VAL A 301 14.89 -9.46 11.72
N ALA A 302 15.18 -9.77 12.97
CA ALA A 302 15.45 -11.12 13.43
C ALA A 302 14.48 -11.49 14.55
N TRP A 303 13.95 -12.70 14.56
CA TRP A 303 13.17 -13.18 15.70
C TRP A 303 13.35 -14.67 15.95
N GLU A 304 13.01 -15.07 17.18
CA GLU A 304 12.75 -16.44 17.56
C GLU A 304 11.52 -16.52 18.46
N ASP A 305 10.87 -17.67 18.42
CA ASP A 305 9.81 -18.03 19.35
C ASP A 305 10.44 -18.64 20.60
N VAL A 306 9.99 -18.22 21.78
CA VAL A 306 10.35 -18.87 23.03
C VAL A 306 9.48 -20.10 23.16
N THR A 307 10.10 -21.28 23.17
CA THR A 307 9.40 -22.53 23.51
C THR A 307 8.92 -22.45 24.95
N ALA A 308 7.63 -22.69 25.14
CA ALA A 308 7.04 -22.89 26.48
C ALA A 308 7.62 -24.14 27.15
#